data_AF-A0A7C2YHR7-F1
#
_entry.id   AF-A0A7C2YHR7-F1
#
_cell.length_a   1.000
_cell.length_b   1.000
_cell.length_c   1.000
_cell.angle_alpha   90.00
_cell.angle_beta   90.00
_cell.angle_gamma   90.00
#
_symmetry.space_group_name_H-M   'P 1'
#
loop_
_entity.id
_entity.type
_entity.pdbx_description
1 polymer ?
#
loop_
_entity_poly.entity_id
_entity_poly.type
_entity_poly.pdbx_seq_one_letter_code
_entity_poly.pdbx_strand_id
1 'polypeptide(L)'
;MRWDEIRRVELPPGVPGQLYLMAMPGRQRPLQTDIERALELGVTGIVSLAPPDEVADKSPEYAEAIAAGLLPFPVETCPIDNGGVPQDPEEFRRFLERTAQRLQ
;
A
#
# COMPACT_ATOMS: atom_id res chain seq x y z
N MET A 1 1.96 19.29 -4.55
CA MET A 1 0.99 18.20 -4.33
C MET A 1 1.22 17.68 -2.92
N ARG A 2 0.18 17.59 -2.08
CA ARG A 2 0.28 17.00 -0.74
C ARG A 2 0.27 15.48 -0.90
N TRP A 3 1.44 14.86 -0.76
CA TRP A 3 1.60 13.41 -0.90
C TRP A 3 1.18 12.66 0.38
N ASP A 4 0.83 13.41 1.43
CA ASP A 4 0.39 12.91 2.73
C ASP A 4 -1.11 12.55 2.78
N GLU A 5 -1.95 12.89 1.80
CA GLU A 5 -3.38 12.57 1.90
C GLU A 5 -3.73 11.19 1.36
N ILE A 6 -4.52 10.41 2.12
CA ILE A 6 -5.11 9.15 1.62
C ILE A 6 -6.27 9.52 0.70
N ARG A 7 -6.04 9.36 -0.61
CA ARG A 7 -7.00 9.74 -1.65
C ARG A 7 -7.76 8.52 -2.15
N ARG A 8 -9.09 8.60 -2.18
CA ARG A 8 -9.93 7.59 -2.82
C ARG A 8 -9.72 7.57 -4.34
N VAL A 9 -9.67 6.38 -4.91
CA VAL A 9 -9.68 6.15 -6.35
C VAL A 9 -11.10 5.84 -6.79
N GLU A 10 -11.58 6.55 -7.80
CA GLU A 10 -12.85 6.23 -8.45
C GLU A 10 -12.68 4.94 -9.26
N LEU A 11 -13.39 3.89 -8.84
CA LEU A 11 -13.39 2.60 -9.53
C LEU A 11 -14.55 2.56 -10.53
N PRO A 12 -14.41 1.83 -11.66
CA PRO A 12 -15.49 1.65 -12.61
C PRO A 12 -16.76 1.06 -11.95
N PRO A 13 -17.96 1.37 -12.48
CA PRO A 13 -19.19 0.75 -12.02
C PRO A 13 -19.10 -0.78 -12.07
N GLY A 14 -19.49 -1.44 -10.98
CA GLY A 14 -19.46 -2.91 -10.88
C GLY A 14 -18.17 -3.49 -10.30
N VAL A 15 -17.15 -2.68 -10.01
CA VAL A 15 -16.02 -3.11 -9.19
C VAL A 15 -16.42 -2.99 -7.72
N PRO A 16 -16.46 -4.08 -6.95
CA PRO A 16 -16.76 -4.03 -5.52
C PRO A 16 -15.62 -3.39 -4.73
N GLY A 17 -15.87 -3.07 -3.46
CA GLY A 17 -14.85 -2.54 -2.55
C GLY A 17 -14.45 -1.08 -2.82
N GLN A 18 -13.30 -0.70 -2.25
CA GLN A 18 -12.75 0.65 -2.32
C GLN A 18 -11.23 0.58 -2.48
N LEU A 19 -10.68 1.49 -3.27
CA LEU A 19 -9.23 1.63 -3.45
C LEU A 19 -8.80 3.03 -3.02
N TYR A 20 -7.68 3.10 -2.29
CA TYR A 20 -7.08 4.34 -1.85
C TYR A 20 -5.62 4.39 -2.27
N LEU A 21 -5.12 5.60 -2.52
CA LEU A 21 -3.72 5.88 -2.83
C LEU A 21 -3.15 6.86 -1.80
N MET A 22 -1.94 6.57 -1.34
CA MET A 22 -1.18 7.42 -0.43
C MET A 22 0.32 7.23 -0.65
N ALA A 23 1.13 8.17 -0.18
CA ALA A 23 2.56 7.91 -0.01
C ALA A 23 2.79 6.84 1.06
N MET A 24 4.02 6.32 1.11
CA MET A 24 4.48 5.35 2.11
C MET A 24 4.07 5.78 3.53
N PRO A 25 3.32 4.94 4.28
CA PRO A 25 2.98 5.21 5.68
C PRO A 25 4.23 5.49 6.50
N GLY A 26 4.17 6.43 7.44
CA GLY A 26 5.29 6.72 8.32
C GLY A 26 6.46 7.49 7.67
N ARG A 27 6.35 7.91 6.40
CA ARG A 27 7.45 8.61 5.69
C ARG A 27 7.50 10.11 6.01
N GLN A 28 6.35 10.76 6.08
CA GLN A 28 6.24 12.23 6.23
C GLN A 28 5.53 12.65 7.51
N ARG A 29 4.97 11.69 8.24
CA ARG A 29 4.24 11.85 9.50
C ARG A 29 4.35 10.57 10.31
N PRO A 30 3.95 10.56 11.60
CA PRO A 30 3.99 9.35 12.40
C PRO A 30 3.22 8.21 11.76
N LEU A 31 3.78 6.99 11.78
CA LEU A 31 3.13 5.80 11.23
C LEU A 31 1.73 5.61 11.82
N GLN A 32 1.59 5.80 13.12
CA GLN A 32 0.31 5.65 13.82
C GLN A 32 -0.81 6.51 13.21
N THR A 33 -0.51 7.73 12.77
CA THR A 33 -1.49 8.61 12.12
C THR A 33 -1.99 8.03 10.79
N ASP A 34 -1.12 7.40 10.01
CA ASP A 34 -1.50 6.70 8.78
C ASP A 34 -2.39 5.49 9.06
N ILE A 35 -2.03 4.71 10.08
CA ILE A 35 -2.76 3.50 10.47
C ILE A 35 -4.16 3.84 10.98
N GLU A 36 -4.28 4.83 11.87
CA GLU A 36 -5.57 5.31 12.37
C GLU A 36 -6.46 5.78 11.22
N ARG A 37 -5.90 6.54 10.29
CA ARG A 37 -6.66 7.03 9.13
C ARG A 37 -7.12 5.89 8.21
N ALA A 38 -6.27 4.88 8.00
CA ALA A 38 -6.64 3.70 7.22
C ALA A 38 -7.76 2.90 7.91
N LEU A 39 -7.71 2.76 9.25
CA LEU A 39 -8.77 2.12 10.03
C LEU A 39 -10.11 2.88 9.92
N GLU A 40 -10.10 4.20 10.05
CA GLU A 40 -11.30 5.04 9.88
C GLU A 40 -11.95 4.90 8.49
N LEU A 41 -11.13 4.69 7.45
CA LEU A 41 -11.59 4.48 6.08
C LEU A 41 -12.06 3.04 5.82
N GLY A 42 -11.93 2.13 6.80
CA GLY A 42 -12.30 0.73 6.66
C GLY A 42 -11.36 -0.06 5.75
N VAL A 43 -10.08 0.36 5.66
CA VAL A 43 -9.06 -0.37 4.89
C VAL A 43 -8.83 -1.76 5.52
N THR A 44 -8.81 -2.79 4.67
CA THR A 44 -8.65 -4.19 5.09
C THR A 44 -7.32 -4.80 4.65
N GLY A 45 -6.49 -4.06 3.92
CA GLY A 45 -5.19 -4.52 3.42
C GLY A 45 -4.39 -3.38 2.78
N ILE A 46 -3.07 -3.54 2.76
CA ILE A 46 -2.15 -2.61 2.13
C ILE A 46 -1.43 -3.33 0.98
N VAL A 47 -1.33 -2.64 -0.16
CA VAL A 47 -0.45 -3.02 -1.27
C VAL A 47 0.74 -2.06 -1.28
N SER A 48 1.94 -2.60 -1.05
CA SER A 48 3.18 -1.83 -1.13
C SER A 48 3.90 -2.10 -2.46
N LEU A 49 4.09 -1.05 -3.24
CA LEU A 49 4.89 -1.10 -4.46
C LEU A 49 6.35 -0.73 -4.24
N ALA A 50 6.69 -0.13 -3.09
CA ALA A 50 8.05 0.28 -2.79
C ALA A 50 8.92 -0.93 -2.47
N PRO A 51 10.15 -1.00 -3.01
CA PRO A 51 11.14 -1.99 -2.61
C PRO A 51 11.39 -1.99 -1.09
N PRO A 52 11.60 -3.15 -0.44
CA PRO A 52 11.76 -3.22 1.02
C PRO A 52 12.92 -2.39 1.57
N ASP A 53 14.01 -2.26 0.82
CA ASP A 53 15.16 -1.40 1.14
C ASP A 53 14.78 0.09 1.06
N GLU A 54 13.98 0.49 0.06
CA GLU A 54 13.42 1.84 0.01
C GLU A 54 12.49 2.12 1.21
N VAL A 55 11.69 1.13 1.62
CA VAL A 55 10.83 1.23 2.81
C VAL A 55 11.67 1.39 4.08
N ALA A 56 12.72 0.58 4.24
CA ALA A 56 13.60 0.66 5.41
C ALA A 56 14.33 2.01 5.52
N ASP A 57 14.75 2.59 4.39
CA ASP A 57 15.42 3.89 4.33
C ASP A 57 14.45 5.05 4.62
N LYS A 58 13.25 5.03 4.00
CA LYS A 58 12.33 6.19 4.02
C LYS A 58 11.27 6.13 5.10
N SER A 59 10.97 4.96 5.64
CA SER A 59 10.06 4.77 6.77
C SER A 59 10.48 3.59 7.63
N PRO A 60 11.51 3.75 8.48
CA PRO A 60 12.05 2.68 9.29
C PRO A 60 11.02 2.08 10.26
N GLU A 61 10.16 2.92 10.86
CA GLU A 61 9.07 2.43 11.73
C GLU A 61 8.08 1.53 10.99
N TYR A 62 7.76 1.87 9.73
CA TYR A 62 6.87 1.06 8.91
C TYR A 62 7.54 -0.26 8.50
N ALA A 63 8.82 -0.23 8.13
CA ALA A 63 9.61 -1.42 7.83
C ALA A 63 9.65 -2.39 9.03
N GLU A 64 9.89 -1.86 10.24
CA GLU A 64 9.88 -2.63 11.48
C GLU A 64 8.50 -3.21 11.76
N ALA A 65 7.43 -2.42 11.61
CA ALA A 65 6.06 -2.88 11.82
C ALA A 65 5.65 -3.99 10.84
N ILE A 66 6.11 -3.92 9.58
CA ILE A 66 5.93 -5.01 8.60
C ILE A 66 6.69 -6.26 9.06
N ALA A 67 7.98 -6.13 9.37
CA ALA A 67 8.84 -7.26 9.72
C ALA A 67 8.39 -7.96 11.02
N ALA A 68 7.88 -7.20 11.99
CA ALA A 68 7.39 -7.70 13.27
C ALA A 68 5.91 -8.15 13.22
N GLY A 69 5.21 -7.97 12.09
CA GLY A 69 3.79 -8.31 11.97
C GLY A 69 2.88 -7.50 12.90
N LEU A 70 3.26 -6.25 13.18
CA LEU A 70 2.56 -5.36 14.12
C LEU A 70 1.46 -4.53 13.46
N LEU A 71 1.38 -4.55 12.12
CA LEU A 71 0.34 -3.84 11.41
C LEU A 71 -1.01 -4.53 11.58
N PRO A 72 -2.10 -3.77 11.74
CA PRO A 72 -3.45 -4.34 11.84
C PRO A 72 -3.97 -4.87 10.50
N PHE A 73 -3.23 -4.64 9.41
CA PHE A 73 -3.59 -5.01 8.06
C PHE A 73 -2.57 -6.01 7.49
N PRO A 74 -3.00 -6.97 6.68
CA PRO A 74 -2.08 -7.70 5.81
C PRO A 74 -1.43 -6.73 4.81
N VAL A 75 -0.12 -6.86 4.65
CA VAL A 75 0.66 -6.12 3.64
C VAL A 75 1.10 -7.08 2.55
N GLU A 76 0.68 -6.80 1.32
CA GLU A 76 1.18 -7.48 0.13
C GLU A 76 2.18 -6.58 -0.60
N THR A 77 3.31 -7.15 -1.00
CA THR A 77 4.38 -6.41 -1.66
C THR A 77 4.50 -6.81 -3.12
N CYS A 78 4.60 -5.83 -4.01
CA CYS A 78 4.98 -6.01 -5.40
C CYS A 78 6.02 -4.94 -5.76
N PRO A 79 7.31 -5.17 -5.43
CA PRO A 79 8.36 -4.17 -5.58
C PRO A 79 8.50 -3.67 -7.02
N ILE A 80 8.45 -2.35 -7.20
CA ILE A 80 8.71 -1.65 -8.45
C ILE A 80 9.64 -0.49 -8.12
N ASP A 81 10.81 -0.45 -8.73
CA ASP A 81 11.77 0.64 -8.54
C ASP A 81 11.13 1.98 -8.87
N ASN A 82 11.48 3.02 -8.10
CA ASN A 82 10.96 4.35 -8.34
C ASN A 82 11.32 4.85 -9.75
N GLY A 83 10.30 5.18 -10.55
CA GLY A 83 10.45 5.56 -11.97
C GLY A 83 10.71 4.40 -12.93
N GLY A 84 10.71 3.16 -12.42
CA GLY A 84 10.85 1.94 -13.19
C GLY A 84 9.51 1.35 -13.66
N VAL A 85 9.60 0.11 -14.14
CA VAL A 85 8.46 -0.73 -14.53
C VAL A 85 8.60 -2.10 -13.84
N PRO A 86 7.52 -2.89 -13.71
CA PRO A 86 7.62 -4.24 -13.19
C PRO A 86 8.63 -5.07 -13.99
N GLN A 87 9.54 -5.76 -13.29
CA GLN A 87 10.58 -6.60 -13.92
C GLN A 87 9.97 -7.83 -14.60
N ASP A 88 8.91 -8.40 -14.01
CA ASP A 88 8.12 -9.48 -14.58
C ASP A 88 6.67 -9.03 -14.78
N PRO A 89 6.25 -8.73 -16.03
CA PRO A 89 4.88 -8.36 -16.34
C PRO A 89 3.84 -9.43 -16.03
N GLU A 90 4.19 -10.72 -16.13
CA GLU A 90 3.26 -11.80 -15.82
C GLU A 90 3.02 -11.92 -14.31
N GLU A 91 4.09 -11.86 -13.51
CA GLU A 91 3.97 -11.85 -12.06
C GLU A 91 3.16 -10.65 -11.58
N PHE A 92 3.44 -9.47 -12.15
CA PHE A 92 2.69 -8.25 -11.88
C PHE A 92 1.19 -8.41 -12.22
N ARG A 93 0.87 -8.98 -13.40
CA ARG A 93 -0.54 -9.27 -13.75
C ARG A 93 -1.20 -10.19 -12.74
N ARG A 94 -0.55 -11.29 -12.35
CA ARG A 94 -1.08 -12.24 -11.36
C ARG A 94 -1.27 -11.56 -10.00
N PHE A 95 -0.38 -10.64 -9.63
CA PHE A 95 -0.51 -9.84 -8.40
C PHE A 95 -1.75 -8.93 -8.44
N LEU A 96 -1.96 -8.22 -9.56
CA LEU A 96 -3.14 -7.37 -9.75
C LEU A 96 -4.44 -8.17 -9.70
N GLU A 97 -4.49 -9.35 -10.32
CA GLU A 97 -5.66 -10.23 -10.31
C GLU A 97 -6.03 -10.69 -8.89
N ARG A 98 -5.05 -11.11 -8.10
CA ARG A 98 -5.27 -11.47 -6.69
C ARG A 98 -5.73 -10.28 -5.86
N THR A 99 -5.11 -9.12 -6.06
CA THR A 99 -5.48 -7.88 -5.37
C THR A 99 -6.93 -7.49 -5.68
N ALA A 100 -7.33 -7.58 -6.95
CA ALA A 100 -8.69 -7.27 -7.39
C ALA A 100 -9.73 -8.22 -6.80
N GLN A 101 -9.42 -9.52 -6.67
CA GLN A 101 -10.31 -10.49 -6.03
C GLN A 101 -10.58 -10.16 -4.55
N ARG A 102 -9.65 -9.49 -3.86
CA ARG A 102 -9.83 -9.08 -2.46
C ARG A 102 -10.77 -7.89 -2.28
N LEU A 103 -11.16 -7.23 -3.36
CA LEU A 103 -12.12 -6.14 -3.33
C LEU A 103 -13.58 -6.63 -3.36
N GLN A 104 -13.80 -7.92 -3.61
CA GLN A 104 -15.13 -8.57 -3.65
C GLN A 104 -15.69 -8.80 -2.24
#